data_AF-A0A949XNC8-F1
#
_entry.id   AF-A0A949XNC8-F1
#
_cell.length_a   1.000
_cell.length_b   1.000
_cell.length_c   1.000
_cell.angle_alpha   90.00
_cell.angle_beta   90.00
_cell.angle_gamma   90.00
#
_symmetry.space_group_name_H-M   'P 1'
#
loop_
_entity.id
_entity.type
_entity.pdbx_description
1 polymer ?
#
loop_
_entity_poly.entity_id
_entity_poly.type
_entity_poly.pdbx_seq_one_letter_code
_entity_poly.pdbx_strand_id
1 'polypeptide(L)'
;DLFAATFFFFFGLEIDPSTLTHGLPFCLALAVVTSATKMLTGYWAARNTSDRRAQLRAGAALIARGEFSIVIAGLGVGLEPGLGPVSATYVLILAIFGPIAARLAKQ
;
A
#
# COMPACT_ATOMS: atom_id res chain seq x y z
N ASP A 1 -11.93 -4.45 -12.56
CA ASP A 1 -12.15 -5.63 -11.69
C ASP A 1 -11.59 -6.93 -12.22
N LEU A 2 -12.04 -7.48 -13.36
CA LEU A 2 -11.51 -8.77 -13.84
C LEU A 2 -9.99 -8.74 -14.11
N PHE A 3 -9.49 -7.67 -14.74
CA PHE A 3 -8.05 -7.52 -15.00
C PHE A 3 -7.22 -7.50 -13.70
N ALA A 4 -7.62 -6.66 -12.74
CA ALA A 4 -6.98 -6.60 -11.44
C ALA A 4 -7.03 -7.97 -10.74
N ALA A 5 -8.20 -8.62 -10.68
CA ALA A 5 -8.37 -9.93 -10.04
C ALA A 5 -7.45 -11.00 -10.65
N THR A 6 -7.38 -11.08 -11.97
CA THR A 6 -6.49 -12.03 -12.67
C THR A 6 -5.03 -11.72 -12.40
N PHE A 7 -4.63 -10.44 -12.49
CA PHE A 7 -3.27 -10.00 -12.21
C PHE A 7 -2.85 -10.31 -10.76
N PHE A 8 -3.70 -10.00 -9.77
CA PHE A 8 -3.46 -10.31 -8.36
C PHE A 8 -3.37 -11.81 -8.11
N PHE A 9 -4.18 -12.61 -8.80
CA PHE A 9 -4.15 -14.07 -8.68
C PHE A 9 -2.81 -14.62 -9.17
N PHE A 10 -2.37 -14.25 -10.38
CA PHE A 10 -1.08 -14.71 -10.91
C PHE A 10 0.12 -14.13 -10.15
N PHE A 11 0.09 -12.85 -9.79
CA PHE A 11 1.09 -12.22 -8.95
C PHE A 11 1.21 -12.93 -7.59
N GLY A 12 0.07 -13.32 -6.99
CA GLY A 12 0.02 -14.09 -5.76
C GLY A 12 0.65 -15.48 -5.89
N LEU A 13 0.47 -16.14 -7.03
CA LEU A 13 1.04 -17.48 -7.30
C LEU A 13 2.55 -17.46 -7.54
N GLU A 14 3.11 -16.34 -7.99
CA GLU A 14 4.55 -16.19 -8.23
C GLU A 14 5.35 -15.96 -6.94
N ILE A 15 4.68 -15.57 -5.86
CA ILE A 15 5.31 -15.25 -4.57
C ILE A 15 5.57 -16.54 -3.78
N ASP A 16 6.83 -16.83 -3.50
CA ASP A 16 7.21 -17.85 -2.53
C ASP A 16 6.93 -17.34 -1.09
N PRO A 17 6.02 -17.98 -0.32
CA PRO A 17 5.66 -17.53 1.02
C PRO A 17 6.82 -17.58 2.02
N SER A 18 7.85 -18.41 1.78
CA SER A 18 9.03 -18.46 2.64
C SER A 18 9.82 -17.14 2.61
N THR A 19 9.81 -16.43 1.47
CA THR A 19 10.54 -15.18 1.26
C THR A 19 9.88 -13.98 1.96
N LEU A 20 8.57 -14.04 2.21
CA LEU A 20 7.81 -12.97 2.86
C LEU A 20 8.25 -12.74 4.31
N THR A 21 8.59 -13.83 5.01
CA THR A 21 8.89 -13.80 6.45
C THR A 21 10.18 -13.05 6.79
N HIS A 22 11.21 -13.19 5.95
CA HIS A 22 12.51 -12.54 6.18
C HIS A 22 12.46 -11.02 5.99
N GLY A 23 11.69 -10.54 5.00
CA GLY A 23 11.56 -9.11 4.69
C GLY A 23 10.47 -8.38 5.49
N LEU A 24 9.66 -9.11 6.25
CA LEU A 24 8.48 -8.59 6.95
C LEU A 24 8.77 -7.38 7.88
N PRO A 25 9.78 -7.42 8.79
CA PRO A 25 10.01 -6.30 9.70
C PRO A 25 10.40 -5.01 8.96
N PHE A 26 11.21 -5.13 7.91
CA PHE A 26 11.59 -4.01 7.07
C PHE A 26 10.39 -3.44 6.29
N CYS A 27 9.56 -4.30 5.71
CA CYS A 27 8.38 -3.90 4.97
C CYS A 27 7.31 -3.26 5.88
N LEU A 28 7.16 -3.74 7.11
CA LEU A 28 6.29 -3.12 8.12
C LEU A 28 6.79 -1.72 8.49
N ALA A 29 8.09 -1.55 8.73
CA ALA A 29 8.66 -0.23 8.98
C ALA A 29 8.41 0.73 7.81
N LEU A 30 8.62 0.28 6.57
CA LEU A 30 8.30 1.05 5.38
C LEU A 30 6.80 1.38 5.29
N ALA A 31 5.91 0.43 5.58
CA ALA A 31 4.47 0.66 5.59
C ALA A 31 4.07 1.72 6.62
N VAL A 32 4.64 1.69 7.81
CA VAL A 32 4.40 2.70 8.85
C VAL A 32 4.90 4.07 8.40
N VAL A 33 6.15 4.17 7.94
CA VAL A 33 6.77 5.45 7.53
C VAL A 33 6.00 6.08 6.36
N THR A 34 5.69 5.27 5.34
CA THR A 34 4.98 5.77 4.16
C THR A 34 3.54 6.14 4.49
N SER A 35 2.82 5.35 5.29
CA SER A 35 1.46 5.68 5.72
C SER A 35 1.43 6.97 6.56
N ALA A 36 2.37 7.13 7.49
CA ALA A 36 2.48 8.34 8.30
C ALA A 36 2.75 9.59 7.43
N THR A 37 3.67 9.47 6.46
CA THR A 37 3.98 10.56 5.52
C THR A 37 2.76 10.95 4.68
N LYS A 38 1.98 9.96 4.21
CA LYS A 38 0.73 10.19 3.45
C LYS A 38 -0.35 10.83 4.31
N MET A 39 -0.50 10.41 5.57
CA MET A 39 -1.38 11.06 6.53
C MET A 39 -1.01 12.51 6.75
N LEU A 40 0.27 12.78 7.02
CA LEU A 40 0.78 14.15 7.21
C LEU A 40 0.52 15.02 5.98
N THR A 41 0.75 14.47 4.78
CA THR A 41 0.55 15.20 3.52
C THR A 41 -0.93 15.50 3.28
N GLY A 42 -1.83 14.52 3.48
CA GLY A 42 -3.27 14.74 3.31
C GLY A 42 -3.86 15.68 4.37
N TYR A 43 -3.38 15.58 5.61
CA TYR A 43 -3.72 16.54 6.68
C TYR A 43 -3.28 17.96 6.30
N TRP A 44 -2.04 18.12 5.82
CA TRP A 44 -1.51 19.41 5.41
C TRP A 44 -2.26 19.98 4.19
N ALA A 45 -2.60 19.14 3.21
CA ALA A 45 -3.37 19.54 2.04
C ALA A 45 -4.79 20.01 2.39
N ALA A 46 -5.44 19.36 3.36
CA ALA A 46 -6.79 19.69 3.81
C ALA A 46 -6.84 20.62 5.04
N ARG A 47 -5.69 21.18 5.48
CA ARG A 47 -5.58 21.94 6.73
C ARG A 47 -6.48 23.18 6.80
N ASN A 48 -6.84 23.74 5.65
CA ASN A 48 -7.70 24.91 5.54
C ASN A 48 -9.20 24.55 5.62
N THR A 49 -9.55 23.27 5.66
CA THR A 49 -10.93 22.80 5.86
C THR A 49 -11.29 22.85 7.33
N SER A 50 -12.47 23.38 7.66
CA SER A 50 -13.00 23.48 9.04
C SER A 50 -13.35 22.13 9.67
N ASP A 51 -13.50 21.08 8.87
CA ASP A 51 -13.78 19.72 9.32
C ASP A 51 -12.50 18.90 9.49
N ARG A 52 -12.17 18.58 10.75
CA ARG A 52 -11.03 17.72 11.11
C ARG A 52 -11.18 16.29 10.58
N ARG A 53 -12.41 15.81 10.36
CA ARG A 53 -12.65 14.51 9.73
C ARG A 53 -12.31 14.54 8.25
N ALA A 54 -12.56 15.65 7.56
CA ALA A 54 -12.14 15.84 6.17
C ALA A 54 -10.61 15.78 6.03
N GLN A 55 -9.86 16.31 7.00
CA GLN A 55 -8.40 16.22 7.04
C GLN A 55 -7.89 14.78 7.19
N LEU A 56 -8.48 14.02 8.11
CA LEU A 56 -8.14 12.60 8.31
C LEU A 56 -8.50 11.74 7.09
N ARG A 57 -9.65 11.99 6.47
CA ARG A 57 -10.07 11.30 5.24
C ARG A 57 -9.14 11.58 4.07
N ALA A 58 -8.67 12.82 3.93
CA ALA A 58 -7.71 13.19 2.89
C ALA A 58 -6.40 12.41 3.06
N GLY A 59 -5.87 12.32 4.29
CA GLY A 59 -4.69 11.49 4.60
C GLY A 59 -4.91 10.01 4.32
N ALA A 60 -6.02 9.44 4.79
CA ALA A 60 -6.33 8.03 4.64
C ALA A 60 -6.53 7.62 3.17
N ALA A 61 -7.10 8.50 2.35
CA ALA A 61 -7.25 8.28 0.91
C ALA A 61 -5.91 8.14 0.18
N LEU A 62 -4.85 8.75 0.70
CA LEU A 62 -3.51 8.70 0.12
C LEU A 62 -2.68 7.47 0.55
N ILE A 63 -3.13 6.73 1.58
CA ILE A 63 -2.50 5.49 2.04
C ILE A 63 -2.88 4.33 1.10
N ALA A 64 -4.13 4.33 0.62
CA ALA A 64 -4.63 3.27 -0.24
C ALA A 64 -3.80 3.19 -1.53
N ARG A 65 -3.22 2.01 -1.78
CA ARG A 65 -2.57 1.70 -3.04
C ARG A 65 -3.57 1.04 -3.99
N GLY A 66 -3.73 1.62 -5.16
CA GLY A 66 -4.55 1.05 -6.23
C GLY A 66 -3.79 -0.02 -7.03
N GLU A 67 -4.51 -0.64 -7.96
CA GLU A 67 -4.01 -1.63 -8.93
C GLU A 67 -2.71 -1.19 -9.63
N PHE A 68 -2.57 0.10 -9.93
CA PHE A 68 -1.41 0.65 -10.63
C PHE A 68 -0.09 0.53 -9.84
N SER A 69 -0.13 0.67 -8.51
CA SER A 69 1.09 0.53 -7.68
C SER A 69 1.67 -0.88 -7.74
N ILE A 70 0.83 -1.86 -8.05
CA ILE A 70 1.16 -3.28 -8.03
C ILE A 70 1.64 -3.71 -9.40
N VAL A 71 1.06 -3.15 -10.47
CA VAL A 71 1.63 -3.25 -11.81
C VAL A 71 3.07 -2.72 -11.83
N ILE A 72 3.34 -1.57 -11.22
CA ILE A 72 4.71 -1.04 -11.09
C ILE A 72 5.61 -1.99 -10.30
N ALA A 73 5.11 -2.56 -9.21
CA ALA A 73 5.86 -3.55 -8.43
C ALA A 73 6.22 -4.78 -9.28
N GLY A 74 5.27 -5.33 -10.04
CA GLY A 74 5.48 -6.45 -10.95
C GLY A 74 6.48 -6.14 -12.06
N LEU A 75 6.42 -4.93 -12.66
CA LEU A 75 7.40 -4.49 -13.64
C LEU A 75 8.82 -4.38 -13.04
N GLY A 76 8.92 -3.95 -11.77
CA GLY A 76 10.19 -3.85 -11.05
C GLY A 76 10.86 -5.22 -10.82
N VAL A 77 10.08 -6.28 -10.60
CA VAL A 77 10.60 -7.65 -10.44
C VAL A 77 11.31 -8.12 -11.71
N GLY A 78 10.80 -7.75 -12.89
CA GLY A 78 11.43 -8.07 -14.17
C GLY A 78 12.76 -7.36 -14.41
N LEU A 79 13.07 -6.29 -13.66
CA LEU A 79 14.31 -5.53 -13.75
C LEU A 79 15.36 -5.98 -12.72
N GLU A 80 14.92 -6.24 -11.49
CA GLU A 80 15.78 -6.68 -10.38
C GLU A 80 15.07 -7.77 -9.58
N PRO A 81 15.48 -9.06 -9.72
CA PRO A 81 14.81 -10.17 -9.04
C PRO A 81 14.78 -10.01 -7.51
N GLY A 82 15.76 -9.32 -6.94
CA GLY A 82 15.81 -9.04 -5.49
C GLY A 82 14.68 -8.13 -5.00
N LEU A 83 14.05 -7.35 -5.89
CA LEU A 83 12.91 -6.51 -5.55
C LEU A 83 11.59 -7.28 -5.43
N GLY A 84 11.52 -8.49 -5.98
CA GLY A 84 10.31 -9.32 -5.96
C GLY A 84 9.75 -9.53 -4.55
N PRO A 85 10.51 -10.17 -3.65
CA PRO A 85 10.04 -10.44 -2.29
C PRO A 85 9.65 -9.19 -1.50
N VAL A 86 10.45 -8.12 -1.62
CA VAL A 86 10.21 -6.86 -0.90
C VAL A 86 8.97 -6.14 -1.43
N SER A 87 8.84 -6.05 -2.76
CA SER A 87 7.71 -5.37 -3.40
C SER A 87 6.40 -6.11 -3.15
N ALA A 88 6.42 -7.44 -3.25
CA ALA A 88 5.29 -8.30 -2.92
C ALA A 88 4.83 -8.13 -1.47
N THR A 89 5.75 -8.30 -0.51
CA THR A 89 5.45 -8.17 0.92
C THR A 89 4.86 -6.80 1.23
N TYR A 90 5.50 -5.74 0.74
CA TYR A 90 5.10 -4.37 1.00
C TYR A 90 3.76 -4.00 0.36
N VAL A 91 3.50 -4.45 -0.87
CA VAL A 91 2.21 -4.25 -1.54
C VAL A 91 1.10 -4.98 -0.80
N LEU A 92 1.29 -6.24 -0.41
CA LEU A 92 0.26 -7.01 0.29
C LEU A 92 -0.13 -6.35 1.62
N ILE A 93 0.86 -5.88 2.39
CA ILE A 93 0.61 -5.13 3.64
C ILE A 93 -0.29 -3.92 3.37
N LEU A 94 0.05 -3.08 2.38
CA LEU A 94 -0.69 -1.84 2.11
C LEU A 94 -2.02 -2.08 1.40
N ALA A 95 -2.16 -3.17 0.63
CA ALA A 95 -3.44 -3.56 0.01
C ALA A 95 -4.48 -3.93 1.07
N ILE A 96 -4.06 -4.49 2.21
CA ILE A 96 -4.93 -4.79 3.36
C ILE A 96 -5.11 -3.55 4.24
N PHE A 97 -4.02 -2.85 4.57
CA PHE A 97 -4.05 -1.74 5.50
C PHE A 97 -4.77 -0.50 4.94
N GLY A 98 -4.59 -0.20 3.65
CA GLY A 98 -5.20 0.97 2.99
C GLY A 98 -6.72 1.03 3.15
N PRO A 99 -7.48 -0.03 2.80
CA PRO A 99 -8.92 -0.10 3.02
C PRO A 99 -9.33 0.04 4.49
N ILE A 100 -8.57 -0.53 5.42
CA ILE A 100 -8.84 -0.43 6.86
C ILE A 100 -8.67 1.02 7.33
N ALA A 101 -7.55 1.66 6.97
CA ALA A 101 -7.28 3.05 7.30
C ALA A 101 -8.36 3.99 6.72
N ALA A 102 -8.80 3.76 5.49
CA ALA A 102 -9.87 4.53 4.85
C ALA A 102 -11.23 4.34 5.53
N ARG A 103 -11.53 3.13 6.03
CA ARG A 103 -12.76 2.85 6.80
C ARG A 103 -12.73 3.53 8.18
N LEU A 104 -11.61 3.43 8.89
CA LEU A 104 -11.44 4.08 10.21
C LEU A 104 -11.54 5.61 10.12
N ALA A 105 -11.09 6.21 9.01
CA ALA A 105 -11.21 7.65 8.80
C ALA A 105 -12.63 8.11 8.41
N LYS A 106 -13.53 7.18 8.01
CA LYS A 106 -14.94 7.49 7.70
C LYS A 106 -15.86 7.40 8.92
N GLN A 107 -15.50 6.58 9.92
CA GLN A 107 -16.22 6.48 11.20
C GLN A 107 -15.92 7.70 12.08
#